data_AF-A0A9X7XQ84-F1
#
_entry.id   AF-A0A9X7XQ84-F1
#
_cell.length_a   1.000
_cell.length_b   1.000
_cell.length_c   1.000
_cell.angle_alpha   90.00
_cell.angle_beta   90.00
_cell.angle_gamma   90.00
#
_symmetry.space_group_name_H-M   'P 1'
#
loop_
_entity.id
_entity.type
_entity.pdbx_description
1 polymer ?
#
loop_
_entity_poly.entity_id
_entity_poly.type
_entity_poly.pdbx_seq_one_letter_code
_entity_poly.pdbx_strand_id
1 'polypeptide(L)'
;MTILSNEQLLAHFPELAFLSPDKLSSVVLNANIYVLGQVNLPDPVPDELRLATAMVAKDMAQEKRVTSVKQGDYQESISYSSNDPKVQDILLKYSKKRGQKLWMI
;
A
#
# COMPACT_ATOMS: atom_id res chain seq x y z
N MET A 1 -6.31 -7.21 9.37
CA MET A 1 -6.06 -8.23 8.32
C MET A 1 -5.03 -7.65 7.37
N THR A 2 -3.90 -8.32 7.18
CA THR A 2 -2.80 -7.88 6.31
C THR A 2 -3.02 -8.39 4.89
N ILE A 3 -2.75 -7.57 3.88
CA ILE A 3 -2.90 -7.94 2.46
C ILE A 3 -1.62 -8.67 1.99
N LEU A 4 -0.47 -8.20 2.46
CA LEU A 4 0.86 -8.69 2.09
C LEU A 4 1.74 -8.87 3.33
N SER A 5 2.49 -9.97 3.40
CA SER A 5 3.56 -10.21 4.38
C SER A 5 4.96 -9.91 3.81
N ASN A 6 5.96 -9.78 4.68
CA ASN A 6 7.36 -9.60 4.26
C ASN A 6 7.86 -10.75 3.37
N GLU A 7 7.50 -11.99 3.72
CA GLU A 7 7.88 -13.18 2.94
C GLU A 7 7.24 -13.16 1.55
N GLN A 8 5.97 -12.77 1.45
CA GLN A 8 5.27 -12.65 0.18
C GLN A 8 5.86 -11.53 -0.69
N LEU A 9 6.26 -10.42 -0.08
CA LEU A 9 6.94 -9.35 -0.82
C LEU A 9 8.26 -9.84 -1.41
N LEU A 10 9.08 -10.56 -0.63
CA LEU A 10 10.35 -11.11 -1.10
C LEU A 10 10.17 -12.24 -2.13
N ALA A 11 9.07 -13.00 -2.06
CA ALA A 11 8.72 -13.99 -3.07
C ALA A 11 8.40 -13.34 -4.43
N HIS A 12 7.78 -12.16 -4.44
CA HIS A 12 7.51 -11.40 -5.67
C HIS A 12 8.72 -10.58 -6.15
N PHE A 13 9.49 -9.99 -5.23
CA PHE A 13 10.60 -9.08 -5.50
C PHE A 13 11.81 -9.44 -4.64
N PRO A 14 12.55 -10.51 -4.99
CA PRO A 14 13.73 -10.93 -4.24
C PRO A 14 14.84 -9.88 -4.24
N GLU A 15 14.83 -8.96 -5.22
CA GLU A 15 15.74 -7.83 -5.26
C GLU A 15 15.61 -6.89 -4.07
N LEU A 16 14.54 -6.95 -3.25
CA LEU A 16 14.36 -6.12 -2.06
C LEU A 16 15.04 -6.71 -0.80
N ALA A 17 15.66 -7.89 -0.91
CA ALA A 17 16.34 -8.56 0.20
C ALA A 17 17.56 -7.78 0.75
N PHE A 18 18.08 -6.79 0.02
CA PHE A 18 19.16 -5.92 0.53
C PHE A 18 18.68 -4.93 1.59
N LEU A 19 17.36 -4.70 1.71
CA LEU A 19 16.80 -3.80 2.71
C LEU A 19 16.94 -4.40 4.11
N SER A 20 17.19 -3.55 5.11
CA SER A 20 17.16 -4.01 6.51
C SER A 20 15.75 -4.49 6.89
N PRO A 21 15.62 -5.48 7.79
CA PRO A 21 14.33 -6.02 8.20
C PRO A 21 13.33 -4.96 8.68
N ASP A 22 13.82 -3.93 9.38
CA ASP A 22 13.00 -2.81 9.87
C ASP A 22 12.44 -1.97 8.71
N LYS A 23 13.26 -1.72 7.68
CA LYS A 23 12.84 -0.98 6.49
C LYS A 23 11.84 -1.79 5.67
N LEU A 24 12.11 -3.08 5.49
CA LEU A 24 11.21 -3.99 4.77
C LEU A 24 9.84 -4.02 5.45
N SER A 25 9.81 -4.18 6.78
CA SER A 25 8.57 -4.19 7.56
C SER A 25 7.83 -2.86 7.48
N SER A 26 8.54 -1.74 7.53
CA SER A 26 7.95 -0.40 7.40
C SER A 26 7.31 -0.19 6.03
N VAL A 27 8.00 -0.62 4.96
CA VAL A 27 7.49 -0.52 3.58
C VAL A 27 6.24 -1.38 3.39
N VAL A 28 6.26 -2.63 3.86
CA VAL A 28 5.11 -3.54 3.78
C VAL A 28 3.92 -2.99 4.57
N LEU A 29 4.17 -2.44 5.77
CA LEU A 29 3.14 -1.81 6.58
C LEU A 29 2.52 -0.61 5.85
N ASN A 30 3.34 0.28 5.31
CA ASN A 30 2.87 1.47 4.60
C ASN A 30 2.07 1.11 3.34
N ALA A 31 2.52 0.11 2.58
CA ALA A 31 1.80 -0.38 1.41
C ALA A 31 0.43 -0.97 1.79
N ASN A 32 0.39 -1.81 2.83
CA ASN A 32 -0.86 -2.35 3.36
C ASN A 32 -1.82 -1.23 3.80
N ILE A 33 -1.35 -0.23 4.55
CA ILE A 33 -2.17 0.91 4.99
C ILE A 33 -2.72 1.69 3.80
N TYR A 34 -1.87 1.98 2.82
CA TYR A 34 -2.25 2.72 1.62
C TYR A 34 -3.36 2.02 0.82
N VAL A 35 -3.21 0.71 0.59
CA VAL A 35 -4.21 -0.08 -0.14
C VAL A 35 -5.50 -0.21 0.66
N LEU A 36 -5.42 -0.53 1.95
CA LEU A 36 -6.59 -0.63 2.85
C LEU A 36 -7.37 0.69 2.98
N GLY A 37 -6.70 1.82 2.82
CA GLY A 37 -7.34 3.13 2.76
C GLY A 37 -8.29 3.29 1.56
N GLN A 38 -8.01 2.59 0.47
CA GLN A 38 -8.70 2.76 -0.82
C GLN A 38 -9.69 1.65 -1.15
N VAL A 39 -9.45 0.43 -0.66
CA VAL A 39 -10.21 -0.77 -1.06
C VAL A 39 -11.06 -1.37 0.04
N ASN A 40 -12.20 -1.97 -0.32
CA ASN A 40 -12.89 -2.92 0.53
C ASN A 40 -12.21 -4.28 0.40
N LEU A 41 -11.56 -4.74 1.48
CA LEU A 41 -10.79 -5.98 1.46
C LEU A 41 -11.75 -7.19 1.36
N PRO A 42 -11.69 -7.99 0.28
CA PRO A 42 -12.42 -9.24 0.19
C PRO A 42 -11.73 -10.32 1.04
N ASP A 43 -12.52 -11.27 1.54
CA ASP A 43 -12.02 -12.48 2.20
C ASP A 43 -12.50 -13.72 1.41
N PRO A 44 -11.60 -14.53 0.81
CA PRO A 44 -10.14 -14.42 0.83
C PRO A 44 -9.58 -13.25 0.00
N VAL A 45 -8.41 -12.75 0.40
CA VAL A 45 -7.70 -11.66 -0.30
C VAL A 45 -7.33 -12.12 -1.71
N PRO A 46 -7.76 -11.44 -2.79
CA PRO A 46 -7.44 -11.81 -4.16
C PRO A 46 -5.96 -11.65 -4.50
N ASP A 47 -5.41 -12.53 -5.32
CA ASP A 47 -3.98 -12.50 -5.71
C ASP A 47 -3.61 -11.21 -6.45
N GLU A 48 -4.50 -10.66 -7.27
CA GLU A 48 -4.28 -9.36 -7.95
C GLU A 48 -4.14 -8.20 -6.96
N LEU A 49 -4.86 -8.24 -5.83
CA LEU A 49 -4.76 -7.21 -4.80
C LEU A 49 -3.46 -7.35 -4.00
N ARG A 50 -2.99 -8.59 -3.78
CA ARG A 50 -1.66 -8.85 -3.19
C ARG A 50 -0.55 -8.36 -4.11
N LEU A 51 -0.66 -8.64 -5.41
CA LEU A 51 0.29 -8.16 -6.41
C LEU A 51 0.32 -6.62 -6.48
N ALA A 52 -0.85 -5.97 -6.52
CA ALA A 52 -0.93 -4.50 -6.49
C ALA A 52 -0.27 -3.93 -5.23
N THR A 53 -0.49 -4.56 -4.07
CA THR A 53 0.15 -4.15 -2.81
C THR A 53 1.66 -4.35 -2.84
N ALA A 54 2.15 -5.43 -3.46
CA ALA A 54 3.58 -5.69 -3.62
C ALA A 54 4.24 -4.67 -4.55
N MET A 55 3.57 -4.27 -5.63
CA MET A 55 4.07 -3.21 -6.53
C MET A 55 4.16 -1.86 -5.81
N VAL A 56 3.14 -1.51 -5.03
CA VAL A 56 3.16 -0.31 -4.19
C VAL A 56 4.33 -0.35 -3.20
N ALA A 57 4.53 -1.48 -2.53
CA ALA A 57 5.65 -1.67 -1.60
C ALA A 57 7.01 -1.51 -2.31
N LYS A 58 7.16 -2.08 -3.51
CA LYS A 58 8.39 -1.93 -4.31
C LYS A 58 8.66 -0.47 -4.64
N ASP A 59 7.67 0.27 -5.10
CA ASP A 59 7.82 1.69 -5.42
C ASP A 59 8.18 2.50 -4.16
N MET A 60 7.53 2.24 -3.02
CA MET A 60 7.83 2.89 -1.74
C MET A 60 9.26 2.58 -1.24
N ALA A 61 9.77 1.38 -1.51
CA ALA A 61 11.15 1.02 -1.20
C ALA A 61 12.18 1.76 -2.07
N GLN A 62 11.81 2.09 -3.31
CA GLN A 62 12.68 2.76 -4.29
C GLN A 62 12.60 4.29 -4.19
N GLU A 63 11.43 4.84 -3.86
CA GLU A 63 11.20 6.28 -3.74
C GLU A 63 11.50 6.80 -2.32
N LYS A 64 12.65 7.47 -2.15
CA LYS A 64 12.91 8.35 -1.01
C LYS A 64 12.13 9.67 -1.14
N ARG A 65 10.80 9.66 -1.05
CA ARG A 65 10.02 10.92 -1.04
C ARG A 65 9.61 11.30 0.38
N VAL A 66 10.47 12.05 1.04
CA VAL A 66 10.09 12.86 2.21
C VAL A 66 9.39 14.11 1.67
N THR A 67 8.06 14.18 1.77
CA THR A 67 7.29 15.25 1.13
C THR A 67 7.27 16.57 1.89
N SER A 68 7.49 16.57 3.21
CA SER A 68 7.63 17.79 4.01
C SER A 68 8.01 17.45 5.46
N VAL A 69 8.97 18.17 6.03
CA VAL A 69 9.28 18.16 7.48
C VAL A 69 8.90 19.53 8.03
N LYS A 70 7.81 19.63 8.80
CA LYS A 70 7.50 20.86 9.56
C LYS A 70 8.19 20.81 10.92
N GLN A 71 9.11 21.75 11.11
CA GLN A 71 9.98 21.88 12.28
C GLN A 71 9.23 22.61 13.41
N GLY A 72 8.25 21.95 14.02
CA GLY A 72 7.48 22.53 15.14
C GLY A 72 6.79 21.46 15.97
N ASP A 73 6.03 20.60 15.28
CA ASP A 73 5.49 19.34 15.77
C ASP A 73 5.87 18.29 14.72
N TYR A 74 6.65 17.27 15.08
CA TYR A 74 7.11 16.26 14.12
C TYR A 74 5.90 15.50 13.55
N GLN A 75 5.39 15.97 12.41
CA GLN A 75 4.36 15.31 11.62
C GLN A 75 4.93 15.03 10.24
N GLU A 76 5.29 13.78 10.00
CA GLU A 76 5.62 13.29 8.67
C GLU A 76 4.33 12.99 7.92
N SER A 77 4.08 13.70 6.81
CA SER A 77 3.00 13.37 5.89
C SER A 77 3.58 12.65 4.67
N ILE A 78 3.39 11.33 4.64
CA ILE A 78 3.79 10.48 3.53
C ILE A 78 2.63 10.48 2.54
N SER A 79 2.74 11.24 1.45
CA SER A 79 1.81 11.14 0.32
C SER A 79 2.44 10.25 -0.74
N TYR A 80 1.96 9.01 -0.83
CA TYR A 80 2.29 8.11 -1.92
C TYR A 80 1.16 8.12 -2.94
N SER A 81 1.50 8.32 -4.21
CA SER A 81 0.59 8.12 -5.33
C SER A 81 1.26 7.15 -6.30
N SER A 82 0.74 5.92 -6.38
CA SER A 82 1.22 5.00 -7.42
C SER A 82 0.89 5.59 -8.80
N ASN A 83 1.90 5.72 -9.64
CA ASN A 83 1.74 6.17 -11.03
C ASN A 83 1.51 5.00 -11.99
N ASP A 84 1.45 3.75 -11.51
CA ASP A 84 1.19 2.59 -12.35
C ASP A 84 -0.31 2.47 -12.66
N PRO A 85 -0.75 2.58 -13.93
CA PRO A 85 -2.15 2.49 -14.30
C PRO A 85 -2.79 1.15 -13.91
N LYS A 86 -2.02 0.04 -13.91
CA LYS A 86 -2.55 -1.28 -13.56
C LYS A 86 -2.84 -1.40 -12.07
N VAL A 87 -1.99 -0.80 -11.23
CA VAL A 87 -2.24 -0.73 -9.79
C VAL A 87 -3.51 0.07 -9.55
N GLN A 88 -3.67 1.20 -10.22
CA GLN A 88 -4.89 2.02 -10.11
C GLN A 88 -6.15 1.25 -10.56
N ASP A 89 -6.10 0.54 -11.68
CA ASP A 89 -7.24 -0.27 -12.16
C ASP A 89 -7.66 -1.35 -11.15
N ILE A 90 -6.70 -2.05 -10.55
CA ILE A 90 -6.97 -3.06 -9.51
C ILE A 90 -7.57 -2.38 -8.26
N LEU A 91 -6.99 -1.25 -7.81
CA LEU A 91 -7.52 -0.53 -6.65
C LEU A 91 -8.93 0.01 -6.90
N LEU A 92 -9.22 0.48 -8.12
CA LEU A 92 -10.55 0.94 -8.53
C LEU A 92 -11.58 -0.19 -8.53
N LYS A 93 -11.21 -1.39 -9.00
CA LYS A 93 -12.06 -2.59 -8.97
C LYS A 93 -12.54 -2.93 -7.56
N TYR A 94 -11.69 -2.73 -6.56
CA TYR A 94 -12.00 -2.98 -5.15
C TYR A 94 -12.34 -1.72 -4.36
N SER A 95 -12.48 -0.58 -5.03
CA SER A 95 -12.56 0.73 -4.35
C SER A 95 -13.75 0.83 -3.42
N LYS A 96 -13.54 1.50 -2.29
CA LYS A 96 -14.63 1.93 -1.41
C LYS A 96 -15.46 2.94 -2.19
N LYS A 97 -16.68 2.58 -2.59
CA LYS A 97 -17.62 3.52 -3.24
C LYS A 97 -17.85 4.72 -2.31
N ARG A 98 -17.18 5.83 -2.58
CA ARG A 98 -17.41 7.11 -1.90
C ARG A 98 -18.80 7.60 -2.35
N GLY A 99 -19.84 7.30 -1.58
CA GLY A 99 -21.19 7.83 -1.82
C GLY A 99 -22.35 6.84 -1.84
N GLN A 100 -22.22 5.58 -1.38
CA GLN A 100 -23.44 4.86 -1.00
C GLN A 100 -23.99 5.48 0.29
N LYS A 101 -24.95 6.40 0.12
CA LYS A 101 -25.86 6.81 1.19
C LYS A 101 -26.37 5.54 1.86
N LEU A 102 -26.01 5.36 3.13
CA LEU A 102 -26.76 4.55 4.08
C LEU A 102 -28.18 5.14 4.14
N TRP A 103 -29.05 4.75 3.21
CA TRP A 103 -30.47 4.94 3.44
C TRP A 103 -30.83 3.97 4.56
N MET A 104 -31.00 4.58 5.74
CA MET A 104 -31.61 4.01 6.93
C MET A 104 -32.82 3.16 6.56
N ILE A 105 -32.90 1.97 7.16
CA ILE A 105 -34.16 1.29 7.43
C ILE A 105 -34.38 1.42 8.93
#